data_AF-A0A800EVJ7-F1
#
_entry.id   AF-A0A800EVJ7-F1
#
_cell.length_a   1.000
_cell.length_b   1.000
_cell.length_c   1.000
_cell.angle_alpha   90.00
_cell.angle_beta   90.00
_cell.angle_gamma   90.00
#
_symmetry.space_group_name_H-M   'P 1'
#
loop_
_entity.id
_entity.type
_entity.pdbx_description
1 polymer ?
#
loop_
_entity_poly.entity_id
_entity_poly.type
_entity_poly.pdbx_seq_one_letter_code
_entity_poly.pdbx_strand_id
1 'polypeptide(L)'
;QLEMLRDVVDCKSCMVWGRDPAKVESMIEDLRAKDSVRAWGLQIEPAESLDHLVSRCNLIVTTTSARGPLIRADQVQKGTHITAMGSDDHGKQELEAKLLAKADLVVADSVSQCVDHGECFAAVQGGHIEKDSILELGDVIKTPALGRTSEDQITVADLTGVAIQDIQIAKMVDRVLREDQTR
;
A
#
# COMPACT_ATOMS: atom_id res chain seq x y z
N GLN A 1 -3.34 7.07 -5.25
CA GLN A 1 -2.50 6.72 -4.08
C GLN A 1 -1.65 7.90 -3.63
N LEU A 2 -0.64 8.33 -4.39
CA LEU A 2 0.30 9.39 -3.95
C LEU A 2 -0.38 10.65 -3.39
N GLU A 3 -1.36 11.23 -4.11
CA GLU A 3 -2.04 12.45 -3.65
C GLU A 3 -2.77 12.30 -2.31
N MET A 4 -3.25 11.09 -1.99
CA MET A 4 -3.96 10.83 -0.73
C MET A 4 -3.01 10.76 0.47
N LEU A 5 -1.70 10.66 0.22
CA LEU A 5 -0.69 10.64 1.28
C LEU A 5 -0.31 12.04 1.76
N ARG A 6 -0.66 13.10 1.02
CA ARG A 6 -0.25 14.48 1.33
C ARG A 6 -0.55 14.90 2.76
N ASP A 7 -1.74 14.57 3.25
CA ASP A 7 -2.21 14.96 4.57
C ASP A 7 -1.95 13.89 5.64
N VAL A 8 -1.24 12.81 5.27
CA VAL A 8 -0.97 11.66 6.13
C VAL A 8 0.51 11.56 6.48
N VAL A 9 1.42 11.98 5.58
CA VAL A 9 2.87 11.85 5.76
C VAL A 9 3.63 13.14 5.44
N ASP A 10 4.67 13.42 6.22
CA ASP A 10 5.63 14.51 5.93
C ASP A 10 6.68 14.03 4.91
N CYS A 11 6.22 13.73 3.68
CA CYS A 11 7.09 13.28 2.61
C CYS A 11 7.57 14.45 1.74
N LYS A 12 8.87 14.48 1.46
CA LYS A 12 9.52 15.52 0.62
C LYS A 12 10.00 14.98 -0.72
N SER A 13 10.21 13.68 -0.83
CA SER A 13 10.76 13.01 -2.01
C SER A 13 10.03 11.69 -2.29
N CYS A 14 9.64 11.48 -3.53
CA CYS A 14 8.97 10.28 -4.01
C CYS A 14 9.74 9.71 -5.20
N MET A 15 10.02 8.41 -5.14
CA MET A 15 10.57 7.65 -6.25
C MET A 15 9.45 6.83 -6.89
N VAL A 16 9.41 6.82 -8.22
CA VAL A 16 8.44 6.01 -8.99
C VAL A 16 9.20 4.95 -9.78
N TRP A 17 8.78 3.69 -9.64
CA TRP A 17 9.31 2.58 -10.42
C TRP A 17 8.20 1.89 -11.21
N GLY A 18 8.54 1.41 -12.40
CA GLY A 18 7.67 0.59 -13.23
C GLY A 18 8.49 -0.17 -14.28
N ARG A 19 7.91 -1.24 -14.81
CA ARG A 19 8.55 -2.08 -15.85
C ARG A 19 8.77 -1.36 -17.18
N ASP A 20 7.97 -0.33 -17.44
CA ASP A 20 7.99 0.46 -18.67
C ASP A 20 8.42 1.89 -18.33
N PRO A 21 9.67 2.29 -18.66
CA PRO A 21 10.18 3.62 -18.36
C PRO A 21 9.35 4.74 -18.99
N ALA A 22 8.76 4.53 -20.16
CA ALA A 22 7.96 5.56 -20.82
C ALA A 22 6.66 5.84 -20.05
N LYS A 23 6.04 4.81 -19.47
CA LYS A 23 4.87 4.98 -18.59
C LYS A 23 5.24 5.64 -17.26
N VAL A 24 6.42 5.37 -16.72
CA VAL A 24 6.92 6.03 -15.51
C VAL A 24 7.08 7.53 -15.77
N GLU A 25 7.75 7.90 -16.86
CA GLU A 25 7.93 9.32 -17.21
C GLU A 25 6.59 10.02 -17.41
N SER A 26 5.67 9.43 -18.19
CA SER A 26 4.32 9.97 -18.39
C SER A 26 3.56 10.14 -17.06
N MET A 27 3.64 9.17 -16.15
CA MET A 27 3.00 9.26 -14.84
C MET A 27 3.60 10.39 -13.99
N ILE A 28 4.93 10.56 -14.01
CA ILE A 28 5.62 11.63 -13.29
C ILE A 28 5.23 13.01 -13.84
N GLU A 29 5.14 13.16 -15.16
CA GLU A 29 4.66 14.38 -15.81
C GLU A 29 3.23 14.72 -15.37
N ASP A 30 2.32 13.75 -15.44
CA ASP A 30 0.94 13.89 -15.00
C ASP A 30 0.86 14.29 -13.52
N LEU A 31 1.63 13.64 -12.65
CA LEU A 31 1.67 13.96 -11.22
C LEU A 31 2.18 15.39 -10.97
N ARG A 32 3.26 15.80 -11.63
CA ARG A 32 3.83 17.15 -11.50
C ARG A 32 2.91 18.24 -12.07
N ALA A 33 1.98 17.88 -12.95
CA ALA A 33 0.99 18.81 -13.49
C ALA A 33 -0.16 19.09 -12.50
N LYS A 34 -0.41 18.22 -11.52
CA LYS A 34 -1.51 18.37 -10.56
C LYS A 34 -1.22 19.45 -9.52
N ASP A 35 -2.20 20.32 -9.29
CA ASP A 35 -2.10 21.40 -8.29
C ASP A 35 -1.88 20.88 -6.86
N SER A 36 -2.48 19.74 -6.53
CA SER A 36 -2.31 19.04 -5.25
C SER A 36 -0.83 18.72 -4.97
N VAL A 37 -0.12 18.17 -5.98
CA VAL A 37 1.29 17.79 -5.90
C VAL A 37 2.20 19.02 -5.93
N ARG A 38 1.89 20.01 -6.79
CA ARG A 38 2.64 21.29 -6.84
C ARG A 38 2.60 22.03 -5.51
N ALA A 39 1.42 22.10 -4.89
CA ALA A 39 1.24 22.73 -3.60
C ALA A 39 1.84 21.92 -2.44
N TRP A 40 2.09 20.62 -2.62
CA TRP A 40 2.86 19.80 -1.69
C TRP A 40 4.35 20.12 -1.75
N GLY A 41 4.87 20.58 -2.91
CA GLY A 41 6.31 20.79 -3.08
C GLY A 41 7.11 19.49 -3.11
N LEU A 42 6.44 18.37 -3.42
CA LEU A 42 7.02 17.04 -3.45
C LEU A 42 7.97 16.89 -4.65
N GLN A 43 9.20 16.46 -4.38
CA GLN A 43 10.14 16.07 -5.44
C GLN A 43 9.81 14.66 -5.91
N ILE A 44 9.51 14.49 -7.20
CA ILE A 44 9.17 13.19 -7.78
C ILE A 44 10.23 12.84 -8.81
N GLU A 45 10.81 11.65 -8.75
CA GLU A 45 11.83 11.18 -9.69
C GLU A 45 11.63 9.69 -10.06
N PRO A 46 12.07 9.26 -11.25
CA PRO A 46 12.09 7.84 -11.59
C PRO A 46 13.18 7.13 -10.78
N ALA A 47 12.90 5.92 -10.29
CA ALA A 47 13.91 5.08 -9.67
C ALA A 47 14.75 4.37 -10.75
N GLU A 48 16.08 4.31 -10.55
CA GLU A 48 17.00 3.59 -11.46
C GLU A 48 16.70 2.08 -11.53
N SER A 49 16.24 1.50 -10.42
CA SER A 49 15.82 0.10 -10.32
C SER A 49 14.88 -0.06 -9.12
N LEU A 50 14.21 -1.22 -9.05
CA LEU A 50 13.39 -1.55 -7.88
C LEU A 50 14.25 -1.64 -6.62
N ASP A 51 15.43 -2.26 -6.71
CA ASP A 51 16.38 -2.39 -5.60
C ASP A 51 16.83 -1.00 -5.10
N HIS A 52 17.07 -0.06 -6.01
CA HIS A 52 17.36 1.33 -5.63
C HIS A 52 16.21 1.95 -4.82
N LEU A 53 14.96 1.83 -5.29
CA LEU A 53 13.77 2.35 -4.60
C LEU A 53 13.63 1.74 -3.21
N VAL A 54 13.66 0.41 -3.10
CA VAL A 54 13.47 -0.31 -1.83
C VAL A 54 14.56 0.05 -0.82
N SER A 55 15.79 0.31 -1.27
CA SER A 55 16.91 0.70 -0.40
C SER A 55 16.86 2.14 0.12
N ARG A 56 16.00 3.00 -0.46
CA ARG A 56 15.93 4.44 -0.18
C ARG A 56 14.61 4.86 0.46
N CYS A 57 13.57 4.06 0.31
CA CYS A 57 12.22 4.38 0.79
C CYS A 57 11.88 3.65 2.10
N ASN A 58 11.35 4.41 3.06
CA ASN A 58 10.76 3.91 4.30
C ASN A 58 9.22 3.84 4.23
N LEU A 59 8.61 4.36 3.16
CA LEU A 59 7.20 4.17 2.82
C LEU A 59 7.12 3.71 1.37
N ILE A 60 6.61 2.52 1.15
CA ILE A 60 6.48 1.92 -0.18
C ILE A 60 5.00 1.59 -0.42
N VAL A 61 4.48 2.00 -1.57
CA VAL A 61 3.14 1.62 -2.01
C VAL A 61 3.26 0.82 -3.29
N THR A 62 2.72 -0.39 -3.30
CA THR A 62 2.73 -1.26 -4.49
C THR A 62 1.32 -1.32 -5.10
N THR A 63 1.24 -1.10 -6.41
CA THR A 63 -0.01 -1.06 -7.18
C THR A 63 0.18 -1.73 -8.54
N THR A 64 0.79 -2.91 -8.56
CA THR A 64 1.17 -3.63 -9.78
C THR A 64 0.31 -4.87 -9.99
N SER A 65 0.18 -5.30 -11.24
CA SER A 65 -0.46 -6.57 -11.61
C SER A 65 0.54 -7.74 -11.67
N ALA A 66 1.56 -7.73 -10.80
CA ALA A 66 2.57 -8.78 -10.76
C ALA A 66 1.97 -10.12 -10.34
N ARG A 67 2.54 -11.20 -10.86
CA ARG A 67 2.18 -12.60 -10.54
C ARG A 67 3.36 -13.36 -9.95
N GLY A 68 4.18 -12.63 -9.19
CA GLY A 68 5.43 -13.10 -8.65
C GLY A 68 6.14 -11.97 -7.91
N PRO A 69 6.88 -12.29 -6.85
CA PRO A 69 7.38 -11.29 -5.90
C PRO A 69 8.33 -10.32 -6.59
N LEU A 70 8.01 -9.04 -6.49
CA LEU A 70 8.86 -7.93 -6.92
C LEU A 70 9.82 -7.53 -5.81
N ILE A 71 9.31 -7.39 -4.58
CA ILE A 71 10.10 -6.98 -3.42
C ILE A 71 10.43 -8.20 -2.56
N ARG A 72 11.72 -8.41 -2.32
CA ARG A 72 12.23 -9.52 -1.51
C ARG A 72 12.50 -9.11 -0.07
N ALA A 73 12.44 -10.07 0.84
CA ALA A 73 12.61 -9.86 2.27
C ALA A 73 14.00 -9.28 2.61
N ASP A 74 15.04 -9.64 1.87
CA ASP A 74 16.42 -9.20 2.09
C ASP A 74 16.66 -7.73 1.68
N GLN A 75 15.80 -7.16 0.84
CA GLN A 75 15.92 -5.79 0.36
C GLN A 75 15.34 -4.75 1.33
N VAL A 76 14.31 -5.13 2.08
CA VAL A 76 13.54 -4.20 2.94
C VAL A 76 14.31 -3.88 4.23
N GLN A 77 14.46 -2.58 4.50
CA GLN A 77 15.16 -2.07 5.68
C GLN A 77 14.23 -1.98 6.91
N LYS A 78 14.84 -1.87 8.10
CA LYS A 78 14.09 -1.55 9.31
C LYS A 78 13.39 -0.19 9.16
N GLY A 79 12.22 -0.07 9.76
CA GLY A 79 11.38 1.13 9.70
C GLY A 79 10.57 1.30 8.43
N THR A 80 10.66 0.37 7.46
CA THR A 80 9.84 0.46 6.25
C THR A 80 8.38 0.09 6.53
N HIS A 81 7.46 0.95 6.09
CA HIS A 81 6.06 0.60 5.88
C HIS A 81 5.81 0.26 4.40
N ILE A 82 5.07 -0.82 4.15
CA ILE A 82 4.61 -1.20 2.82
C ILE A 82 3.09 -1.25 2.82
N THR A 83 2.45 -0.53 1.90
CA THR A 83 1.04 -0.68 1.57
C THR A 83 0.93 -1.43 0.24
N ALA A 84 0.54 -2.69 0.27
CA ALA A 84 0.35 -3.52 -0.90
C ALA A 84 -1.12 -3.51 -1.33
N MET A 85 -1.35 -3.16 -2.61
CA MET A 85 -2.69 -3.00 -3.17
C MET A 85 -2.88 -3.74 -4.50
N GLY A 86 -1.83 -4.34 -5.06
CA GLY A 86 -1.87 -4.95 -6.38
C GLY A 86 -2.34 -6.40 -6.42
N SER A 87 -2.26 -7.12 -5.28
CA SER A 87 -2.68 -8.51 -5.17
C SER A 87 -4.13 -8.64 -4.67
N ASP A 88 -5.07 -8.56 -5.60
CA ASP A 88 -6.52 -8.63 -5.36
C ASP A 88 -7.19 -9.83 -6.07
N ASP A 89 -6.42 -10.72 -6.69
CA ASP A 89 -6.91 -11.87 -7.47
C ASP A 89 -5.92 -13.04 -7.38
N HIS A 90 -6.40 -14.27 -7.56
CA HIS A 90 -5.59 -15.46 -7.38
C HIS A 90 -4.35 -15.47 -8.28
N GLY A 91 -3.21 -15.77 -7.67
CA GLY A 91 -1.92 -15.84 -8.35
C GLY A 91 -1.28 -14.49 -8.63
N LYS A 92 -1.91 -13.36 -8.28
CA LYS A 92 -1.19 -12.10 -8.12
C LYS A 92 -0.36 -12.15 -6.84
N GLN A 93 0.77 -11.46 -6.88
CA GLN A 93 1.71 -11.35 -5.77
C GLN A 93 2.75 -10.27 -6.11
N GLU A 94 2.99 -9.35 -5.19
CA GLU A 94 3.99 -8.29 -5.28
C GLU A 94 5.12 -8.46 -4.26
N LEU A 95 4.85 -9.08 -3.11
CA LEU A 95 5.79 -9.24 -2.00
C LEU A 95 6.21 -10.71 -1.84
N GLU A 96 7.49 -10.94 -1.57
CA GLU A 96 7.95 -12.27 -1.20
C GLU A 96 7.25 -12.73 0.09
N ALA A 97 6.75 -13.97 0.14
CA ALA A 97 6.08 -14.52 1.32
C ALA A 97 6.94 -14.41 2.61
N LYS A 98 8.26 -14.54 2.50
CA LYS A 98 9.19 -14.36 3.63
C LYS A 98 9.24 -12.91 4.14
N LEU A 99 8.88 -11.92 3.33
CA LEU A 99 8.81 -10.53 3.76
C LEU A 99 7.68 -10.33 4.76
N LEU A 100 6.54 -11.01 4.58
CA LEU A 100 5.44 -10.97 5.53
C LEU A 100 5.84 -11.62 6.87
N ALA A 101 6.63 -12.70 6.83
CA ALA A 101 7.21 -13.29 8.06
C ALA A 101 8.30 -12.43 8.71
N LYS A 102 8.97 -11.57 7.92
CA LYS A 102 9.96 -10.60 8.44
C LYS A 102 9.29 -9.36 9.04
N ALA A 103 8.06 -9.04 8.62
CA ALA A 103 7.34 -7.89 9.12
C ALA A 103 7.00 -8.05 10.61
N ASP A 104 7.20 -6.99 11.38
CA ASP A 104 6.81 -6.93 12.80
C ASP A 104 5.29 -6.82 12.96
N LEU A 105 4.61 -6.33 11.94
CA LEU A 105 3.15 -6.20 11.91
C LEU A 105 2.63 -6.40 10.48
N VAL A 106 1.64 -7.30 10.33
CA VAL A 106 0.86 -7.48 9.10
C VAL A 106 -0.59 -7.13 9.39
N VAL A 107 -1.13 -6.21 8.58
CA VAL A 107 -2.51 -5.74 8.68
C VAL A 107 -3.23 -6.02 7.36
N ALA A 108 -4.38 -6.67 7.41
CA ALA A 108 -5.24 -6.92 6.26
C ALA A 108 -6.48 -6.02 6.31
N ASP A 109 -7.06 -5.65 5.16
CA ASP A 109 -8.38 -5.00 5.14
C ASP A 109 -9.54 -5.98 5.38
N SER A 110 -9.37 -7.22 4.92
CA SER A 110 -10.12 -8.40 5.34
C SER A 110 -9.15 -9.58 5.42
N VAL A 111 -8.90 -10.10 6.60
CA VAL A 111 -8.07 -11.29 6.83
C VAL A 111 -8.60 -12.45 5.99
N SER A 112 -9.92 -12.66 5.94
CA SER A 112 -10.50 -13.76 5.15
C SER A 112 -10.23 -13.67 3.65
N GLN A 113 -10.22 -12.47 3.06
CA GLN A 113 -9.92 -12.30 1.63
C GLN A 113 -8.41 -12.32 1.37
N CYS A 114 -7.63 -11.65 2.23
CA CYS A 114 -6.18 -11.57 2.08
C CYS A 114 -5.52 -12.95 2.17
N VAL A 115 -5.99 -13.85 3.04
CA VAL A 115 -5.47 -15.23 3.11
C VAL A 115 -5.97 -16.14 2.00
N ASP A 116 -6.94 -15.71 1.19
CA ASP A 116 -7.48 -16.46 0.04
C ASP A 116 -6.85 -16.02 -1.29
N HIS A 117 -6.62 -14.72 -1.49
CA HIS A 117 -6.08 -14.18 -2.74
C HIS A 117 -5.27 -12.86 -2.61
N GLY A 118 -4.94 -12.42 -1.39
CA GLY A 118 -4.08 -11.26 -1.13
C GLY A 118 -2.59 -11.60 -1.05
N GLU A 119 -1.76 -10.65 -0.62
CA GLU A 119 -0.34 -10.92 -0.33
C GLU A 119 -0.17 -11.97 0.78
N CYS A 120 -1.10 -12.02 1.73
CA CYS A 120 -1.08 -12.98 2.83
C CYS A 120 -1.29 -14.43 2.38
N PHE A 121 -1.92 -14.68 1.22
CA PHE A 121 -2.23 -16.02 0.72
C PHE A 121 -0.97 -16.90 0.65
N ALA A 122 0.07 -16.45 -0.06
CA ALA A 122 1.29 -17.25 -0.25
C ALA A 122 2.05 -17.45 1.07
N ALA A 123 2.01 -16.47 1.98
CA ALA A 123 2.67 -16.56 3.27
C ALA A 123 1.98 -17.55 4.22
N VAL A 124 0.64 -17.54 4.28
CA VAL A 124 -0.13 -18.49 5.09
C VAL A 124 -0.06 -19.90 4.49
N GLN A 125 -0.30 -20.05 3.17
CA GLN A 125 -0.22 -21.35 2.50
C GLN A 125 1.19 -21.97 2.59
N GLY A 126 2.23 -21.14 2.53
CA GLY A 126 3.62 -21.56 2.68
C GLY A 126 4.06 -21.82 4.13
N GLY A 127 3.20 -21.61 5.12
CA GLY A 127 3.54 -21.77 6.54
C GLY A 127 4.57 -20.75 7.05
N HIS A 128 4.69 -19.59 6.39
CA HIS A 128 5.59 -18.51 6.79
C HIS A 128 5.01 -17.67 7.93
N ILE A 129 3.69 -17.49 7.96
CA ILE A 129 2.95 -16.82 9.04
C ILE A 129 1.68 -17.61 9.35
N GLU A 130 1.18 -17.46 10.57
CA GLU A 130 -0.11 -18.01 10.98
C GLU A 130 -1.23 -17.01 10.66
N LYS A 131 -2.40 -17.48 10.24
CA LYS A 131 -3.56 -16.61 9.97
C LYS A 131 -3.90 -15.73 11.18
N ASP A 132 -3.82 -16.29 12.38
CA ASP A 132 -4.17 -15.59 13.62
C ASP A 132 -3.16 -14.50 14.04
N SER A 133 -2.01 -14.42 13.36
CA SER A 133 -1.02 -13.34 13.56
C SER A 133 -1.32 -12.07 12.76
N ILE A 134 -2.28 -12.12 11.83
CA ILE A 134 -2.67 -11.00 10.96
C ILE A 134 -3.77 -10.18 11.65
N LEU A 135 -3.57 -8.87 11.74
CA LEU A 135 -4.58 -7.97 12.30
C LEU A 135 -5.52 -7.44 11.21
N GLU A 136 -6.78 -7.20 11.57
CA GLU A 136 -7.72 -6.48 10.71
C GLU A 136 -7.51 -4.96 10.82
N LEU A 137 -7.54 -4.25 9.69
CA LEU A 137 -7.41 -2.80 9.62
C LEU A 137 -8.45 -2.10 10.49
N GLY A 138 -9.67 -2.63 10.53
CA GLY A 138 -10.74 -2.11 11.38
C GLY A 138 -10.41 -2.13 12.87
N ASP A 139 -9.62 -3.10 13.34
CA ASP A 139 -9.22 -3.20 14.75
C ASP A 139 -8.09 -2.24 15.08
N VAL A 140 -7.14 -2.06 14.15
CA VAL A 140 -6.08 -1.05 14.26
C VAL A 140 -6.67 0.37 14.29
N ILE A 141 -7.69 0.65 13.48
CA ILE A 141 -8.40 1.94 13.48
C ILE A 141 -9.10 2.18 14.83
N LYS A 142 -9.76 1.16 15.39
CA LYS A 142 -10.45 1.27 16.68
C LYS A 142 -9.48 1.37 17.86
N THR A 143 -8.34 0.70 17.75
CA THR A 143 -7.33 0.61 18.82
C THR A 143 -5.95 0.94 18.23
N PRO A 144 -5.59 2.24 18.13
CA PRO A 144 -4.33 2.65 17.49
C PRO A 144 -3.06 2.07 18.12
N ALA A 145 -3.11 1.66 19.39
CA ALA A 145 -2.01 0.99 20.08
C ALA A 145 -1.65 -0.40 19.49
N LEU A 146 -2.52 -0.99 18.67
CA LEU A 146 -2.23 -2.21 17.90
C LEU A 146 -1.39 -1.94 16.65
N GLY A 147 -1.24 -0.68 16.25
CA GLY A 147 -0.44 -0.27 15.10
C GLY A 147 1.06 -0.30 15.38
N ARG A 148 1.81 0.45 14.57
CA ARG A 148 3.25 0.64 14.74
C ARG A 148 3.55 1.28 16.10
N THR A 149 4.47 0.68 16.86
CA THR A 149 4.89 1.14 18.19
C THR A 149 6.36 1.55 18.25
N SER A 150 7.14 1.31 17.20
CA SER A 150 8.55 1.72 17.09
C SER A 150 8.92 2.08 15.65
N GLU A 151 9.86 3.02 15.51
CA GLU A 151 10.41 3.47 14.23
C GLU A 151 11.19 2.37 13.49
N ASP A 152 11.67 1.35 14.20
CA ASP A 152 12.44 0.25 13.58
C ASP A 152 11.54 -0.84 12.96
N GLN A 153 10.24 -0.84 13.26
CA GLN A 153 9.34 -1.91 12.82
C GLN A 153 9.17 -1.93 11.30
N ILE A 154 9.13 -3.12 10.71
CA ILE A 154 8.66 -3.32 9.35
C ILE A 154 7.16 -3.59 9.44
N THR A 155 6.34 -2.81 8.74
CA THR A 155 4.88 -2.99 8.75
C THR A 155 4.34 -3.17 7.35
N VAL A 156 3.50 -4.18 7.15
CA VAL A 156 2.85 -4.47 5.86
C VAL A 156 1.34 -4.30 6.03
N ALA A 157 0.72 -3.52 5.14
CA ALA A 157 -0.72 -3.49 4.96
C ALA A 157 -1.06 -4.19 3.64
N ASP A 158 -1.84 -5.27 3.69
CA ASP A 158 -2.37 -6.02 2.55
C ASP A 158 -3.81 -5.59 2.30
N LEU A 159 -4.05 -4.90 1.18
CA LEU A 159 -5.33 -4.27 0.88
C LEU A 159 -5.90 -4.84 -0.43
N THR A 160 -6.89 -5.73 -0.30
CA THR A 160 -7.56 -6.39 -1.44
C THR A 160 -8.78 -5.64 -1.96
N GLY A 161 -9.30 -4.68 -1.17
CA GLY A 161 -10.56 -4.00 -1.41
C GLY A 161 -11.73 -4.73 -0.77
N VAL A 162 -12.48 -4.02 0.08
CA VAL A 162 -13.68 -4.55 0.74
C VAL A 162 -14.91 -3.76 0.33
N ALA A 163 -16.01 -4.46 0.00
CA ALA A 163 -17.24 -3.83 -0.52
C ALA A 163 -17.82 -2.73 0.38
N ILE A 164 -17.55 -2.79 1.70
CA ILE A 164 -17.99 -1.77 2.64
C ILE A 164 -17.37 -0.39 2.34
N GLN A 165 -16.13 -0.33 1.84
CA GLN A 165 -15.47 0.92 1.47
C GLN A 165 -16.23 1.60 0.32
N ASP A 166 -16.54 0.85 -0.74
CA ASP A 166 -17.32 1.35 -1.88
C ASP A 166 -18.71 1.84 -1.46
N ILE A 167 -19.40 1.06 -0.61
CA ILE A 167 -20.73 1.42 -0.11
C ILE A 167 -20.68 2.74 0.67
N GLN A 168 -19.68 2.95 1.54
CA GLN A 168 -19.59 4.21 2.28
C GLN A 168 -19.27 5.40 1.37
N ILE A 169 -18.40 5.23 0.38
CA ILE A 169 -18.11 6.27 -0.62
C ILE A 169 -19.38 6.62 -1.40
N ALA A 170 -20.11 5.61 -1.90
CA ALA A 170 -21.35 5.82 -2.65
C ALA A 170 -22.41 6.55 -1.81
N LYS A 171 -22.57 6.17 -0.53
CA LYS A 171 -23.49 6.87 0.39
C LYS A 171 -23.09 8.32 0.63
N MET A 172 -21.79 8.61 0.75
CA MET A 172 -21.32 9.99 0.91
C MET A 172 -21.65 10.83 -0.32
N VAL A 173 -21.38 10.30 -1.53
CA VAL A 173 -21.70 10.98 -2.78
C VAL A 173 -23.21 11.22 -2.94
N ASP A 174 -24.04 10.19 -2.69
CA ASP A 174 -25.51 10.34 -2.76
C ASP A 174 -26.02 11.42 -1.80
N ARG A 175 -25.46 11.48 -0.58
CA ARG A 175 -25.83 12.52 0.39
C ARG A 175 -25.51 13.92 -0.12
N VAL A 176 -24.29 14.15 -0.61
CA VAL A 176 -23.86 15.47 -1.12
C VAL A 176 -24.75 15.92 -2.28
N LEU A 177 -25.05 15.01 -3.22
CA LEU A 177 -25.90 15.33 -4.37
C LEU A 177 -27.34 15.70 -3.98
N ARG A 178 -27.90 15.06 -2.95
CA ARG A 178 -29.24 15.41 -2.44
C ARG A 178 -29.26 16.76 -1.72
N GLU A 179 -28.22 17.07 -0.96
CA GLU A 179 -28.09 18.36 -0.26
C GLU A 179 -27.90 19.52 -1.27
N ASP A 180 -27.19 19.31 -2.37
CA ASP A 180 -27.04 20.32 -3.43
C ASP A 180 -28.31 20.53 -4.27
N GLN A 181 -29.16 19.51 -4.42
CA GLN A 181 -30.47 19.63 -5.11
C GLN A 181 -31.54 20.36 -4.27
N THR A 182 -31.29 20.55 -2.97
CA THR A 182 -32.21 21.25 -2.05
C THR A 182 -31.78 22.69 -1.75
N ARG A 183 -30.66 23.15 -2.33
CA ARG A 183 -30.22 24.55 -2.35
C ARG A 183 -30.56 25.23 -3.68
#